data_AF-A0A9Q1MUW3-F1
#
_entry.id   AF-A0A9Q1MUW3-F1
#
_cell.length_a   1.000
_cell.length_b   1.000
_cell.length_c   1.000
_cell.angle_alpha   90.00
_cell.angle_beta   90.00
_cell.angle_gamma   90.00
#
_symmetry.space_group_name_H-M   'P 1'
#
loop_
_entity.id
_entity.type
_entity.pdbx_description
1 polymer ?
#
loop_
_entity_poly.entity_id
_entity_poly.type
_entity_poly.pdbx_seq_one_letter_code
_entity_poly.pdbx_strand_id
1 'polypeptide(L)'
;MVNVDLLFHHGGEWITHMVHTWKEYDYDILSYLDLVEEFVSELGYVGVQQLVVCGPSGRYYEVEDDVGIRTLFALVSDKFSVINVFVVDENELGFSVPNIVDHLETETANAEVVEVVSDCSSGENSETEDG
;
A
#
# COMPACT_ATOMS: atom_id res chain seq x y z
N MET A 1 -10.50 21.50 4.34
CA MET A 1 -10.92 20.15 3.91
C MET A 1 -9.94 19.76 2.83
N VAL A 2 -9.16 18.71 3.07
CA VAL A 2 -8.20 18.21 2.09
C VAL A 2 -8.97 17.25 1.18
N ASN A 3 -8.95 17.51 -0.12
CA ASN A 3 -9.53 16.59 -1.10
C ASN A 3 -8.56 15.42 -1.29
N VAL A 4 -9.08 14.20 -1.34
CA VAL A 4 -8.26 12.99 -1.50
C VAL A 4 -8.49 12.39 -2.88
N ASP A 5 -7.41 12.08 -3.56
CA ASP A 5 -7.44 11.28 -4.79
C ASP A 5 -7.08 9.82 -4.44
N LEU A 6 -7.92 8.87 -4.89
CA LEU A 6 -7.68 7.44 -4.74
C LEU A 6 -7.25 6.86 -6.09
N LEU A 7 -6.09 6.20 -6.10
CA LEU A 7 -5.51 5.58 -7.29
C LEU A 7 -5.58 4.06 -7.12
N PHE A 8 -6.48 3.42 -7.85
CA PHE A 8 -6.69 1.99 -7.84
C PHE A 8 -5.77 1.34 -8.87
N HIS A 9 -4.74 0.64 -8.39
CA HIS A 9 -3.78 -0.08 -9.23
C HIS A 9 -4.32 -1.47 -9.56
N HIS A 10 -4.34 -1.81 -10.85
CA HIS A 10 -4.84 -3.10 -11.33
C HIS A 10 -4.05 -3.63 -12.54
N GLY A 11 -4.31 -4.89 -12.93
CA GLY A 11 -3.80 -5.45 -14.19
C GLY A 11 -2.66 -6.46 -14.09
N GLY A 12 -2.24 -6.83 -12.88
CA GLY A 12 -1.23 -7.88 -12.65
C GLY A 12 0.20 -7.44 -12.98
N GLU A 13 1.15 -7.88 -12.15
CA GLU A 13 2.46 -7.24 -11.90
C GLU A 13 2.33 -5.81 -11.37
N TRP A 14 2.82 -5.59 -10.15
CA TRP A 14 2.78 -4.33 -9.37
C TRP A 14 3.51 -3.15 -10.06
N ILE A 15 3.86 -3.31 -11.32
CA ILE A 15 4.76 -2.51 -12.15
C ILE A 15 4.04 -2.01 -13.44
N THR A 16 2.84 -2.52 -13.79
CA THR A 16 2.17 -2.20 -15.06
C THR A 16 0.89 -1.34 -14.97
N HIS A 17 1.11 -0.02 -14.92
CA HIS A 17 0.41 1.11 -15.60
C HIS A 17 -1.13 1.24 -15.69
N MET A 18 -1.97 0.33 -15.21
CA MET A 18 -3.42 0.55 -15.21
C MET A 18 -3.87 1.10 -13.86
N VAL A 19 -4.16 2.40 -13.86
CA VAL A 19 -4.62 3.13 -12.68
C VAL A 19 -6.00 3.69 -13.00
N HIS A 20 -7.00 3.24 -12.24
CA HIS A 20 -8.30 3.88 -12.18
C HIS A 20 -8.30 4.91 -11.05
N THR A 21 -9.02 6.03 -11.21
CA THR A 21 -8.88 7.16 -10.29
C THR A 21 -10.22 7.71 -9.85
N TRP A 22 -10.43 7.81 -8.55
CA TRP A 22 -11.45 8.66 -7.95
C TRP A 22 -10.79 9.96 -7.52
N LYS A 23 -11.27 11.08 -8.07
CA LYS A 23 -10.71 12.41 -7.80
C LYS A 23 -11.55 13.17 -6.79
N GLU A 24 -10.88 13.92 -5.93
CA GLU A 24 -11.48 14.79 -4.93
C GLU A 24 -12.60 14.11 -4.13
N TYR A 25 -12.37 12.83 -3.78
CA TYR A 25 -13.38 12.02 -3.12
C TYR A 25 -13.60 12.50 -1.69
N ASP A 26 -14.85 12.51 -1.27
CA ASP A 26 -15.24 12.83 0.10
C ASP A 26 -14.96 11.62 1.00
N TYR A 27 -13.85 11.67 1.73
CA TYR A 27 -13.42 10.55 2.56
C TYR A 27 -14.35 10.30 3.76
N ASP A 28 -15.20 11.26 4.16
CA ASP A 28 -16.11 11.10 5.30
C ASP A 28 -17.20 10.07 5.03
N ILE A 29 -17.48 9.76 3.76
CA ILE A 29 -18.48 8.79 3.34
C ILE A 29 -17.88 7.48 2.81
N LEU A 30 -16.55 7.36 2.74
CA LEU A 30 -15.91 6.16 2.22
C LEU A 30 -15.93 5.02 3.26
N SER A 31 -16.37 3.85 2.82
CA SER A 31 -16.26 2.59 3.54
C SER A 31 -15.23 1.65 2.89
N TYR A 32 -14.80 0.65 3.65
CA TYR A 32 -13.97 -0.42 3.15
C TYR A 32 -14.64 -1.16 2.00
N LEU A 33 -15.96 -1.38 2.12
CA LEU A 33 -16.73 -2.08 1.09
C LEU A 33 -16.78 -1.30 -0.22
N ASP A 34 -16.85 0.03 -0.19
CA ASP A 34 -16.83 0.83 -1.43
C ASP A 34 -15.54 0.58 -2.23
N LEU A 35 -14.40 0.45 -1.55
CA LEU A 35 -13.12 0.15 -2.19
C LEU A 35 -13.10 -1.28 -2.79
N VAL A 36 -13.60 -2.25 -2.04
CA VAL A 36 -13.68 -3.65 -2.49
C VAL A 36 -14.62 -3.78 -3.69
N GLU A 37 -15.79 -3.14 -3.62
CA GLU A 37 -16.79 -3.14 -4.68
C GLU A 37 -16.27 -2.50 -5.96
N GLU A 38 -15.42 -1.48 -5.87
CA GLU A 38 -14.78 -0.88 -7.05
C GLU A 38 -13.88 -1.88 -7.79
N PHE A 39 -13.06 -2.64 -7.06
CA PHE A 39 -12.22 -3.67 -7.68
C PHE A 39 -13.07 -4.77 -8.34
N VAL A 40 -14.14 -5.21 -7.69
CA VAL A 40 -14.96 -6.32 -8.18
C VAL A 40 -15.86 -5.88 -9.34
N SER A 41 -16.59 -4.78 -9.15
CA SER A 41 -17.66 -4.37 -10.06
C SER A 41 -17.13 -3.62 -11.28
N GLU A 42 -16.16 -2.73 -11.08
CA GLU A 42 -15.64 -1.87 -12.15
C GLU A 42 -14.34 -2.40 -12.74
N LEU A 43 -13.44 -2.96 -11.92
CA LEU A 43 -12.13 -3.44 -12.39
C LEU A 43 -12.09 -4.94 -12.72
N GLY A 44 -13.20 -5.66 -12.49
CA GLY A 44 -13.42 -7.02 -12.97
C GLY A 44 -12.72 -8.11 -12.18
N TYR A 45 -12.30 -7.84 -10.94
CA TYR A 45 -11.78 -8.87 -10.03
C TYR A 45 -12.92 -9.80 -9.60
N VAL A 46 -12.62 -11.09 -9.40
CA VAL A 46 -13.63 -12.05 -8.94
C VAL A 46 -13.95 -11.83 -7.46
N GLY A 47 -12.93 -11.43 -6.70
CA GLY A 47 -13.01 -11.04 -5.31
C GLY A 47 -11.69 -10.46 -4.84
N VAL A 48 -11.70 -9.88 -3.64
CA VAL A 48 -10.53 -9.26 -3.02
C VAL A 48 -10.07 -10.12 -1.85
N GLN A 49 -8.84 -10.62 -1.92
CA GLN A 49 -8.21 -11.33 -0.81
C GLN A 49 -7.66 -10.37 0.25
N GLN A 50 -6.99 -9.32 -0.21
CA GLN A 50 -6.26 -8.37 0.62
C GLN A 50 -6.26 -7.01 -0.06
N LEU A 51 -6.54 -5.95 0.70
CA LEU A 51 -6.47 -4.57 0.23
C LEU A 51 -5.27 -3.89 0.90
N VAL A 52 -4.39 -3.32 0.09
CA VAL A 52 -3.12 -2.75 0.54
C VAL A 52 -3.02 -1.30 0.14
N VAL A 53 -2.54 -0.45 1.04
CA VAL A 53 -2.33 0.98 0.79
C VAL A 53 -0.88 1.38 1.09
N CYS A 54 -0.42 2.42 0.42
CA CYS A 54 0.87 3.03 0.70
C CYS A 54 0.71 4.19 1.68
N GLY A 55 1.31 4.09 2.86
CA GLY A 55 1.32 5.15 3.88
C GLY A 55 2.26 6.31 3.53
N PRO A 56 2.16 7.45 4.24
CA PRO A 56 3.03 8.62 4.06
C PRO A 56 4.53 8.32 4.03
N SER A 57 5.00 7.31 4.77
CA SER A 57 6.42 6.91 4.78
C SER A 57 6.87 6.09 3.55
N GLY A 58 5.94 5.75 2.66
CA GLY A 58 6.16 4.83 1.55
C GLY A 58 6.01 3.34 1.93
N ARG A 59 5.70 3.04 3.19
CA ARG A 59 5.43 1.67 3.66
C ARG A 59 4.05 1.19 3.23
N TYR A 60 3.92 -0.12 3.07
CA TYR A 60 2.66 -0.77 2.71
C TYR A 60 1.95 -1.30 3.94
N TYR A 61 0.63 -1.13 3.97
CA TYR A 61 -0.24 -1.56 5.05
C TYR A 61 -1.48 -2.24 4.50
N GLU A 62 -1.95 -3.27 5.20
CA GLU A 62 -3.25 -3.87 4.94
C GLU A 62 -4.37 -3.06 5.59
N VAL A 63 -5.49 -2.98 4.88
CA VAL A 63 -6.74 -2.42 5.38
C VAL A 63 -7.77 -3.55 5.37
N GLU A 64 -8.35 -3.85 6.54
CA GLU A 64 -9.30 -4.96 6.70
C GLU A 64 -10.75 -4.50 6.86
N ASP A 65 -10.96 -3.25 7.32
CA ASP A 65 -12.28 -2.74 7.66
C ASP A 65 -12.34 -1.20 7.69
N ASP A 66 -13.51 -0.67 8.07
CA ASP A 66 -13.73 0.78 8.21
C ASP A 66 -12.88 1.43 9.32
N VAL A 67 -12.38 0.66 10.31
CA VAL A 67 -11.42 1.18 11.30
C VAL A 67 -10.09 1.48 10.60
N GLY A 68 -9.66 0.58 9.72
CA GLY A 68 -8.51 0.78 8.86
C GLY A 68 -8.67 2.01 7.95
N ILE A 69 -9.85 2.18 7.33
CA ILE A 69 -10.16 3.35 6.49
C ILE A 69 -10.07 4.66 7.27
N ARG A 70 -10.71 4.73 8.45
CA ARG A 70 -10.61 5.92 9.31
C ARG A 70 -9.18 6.21 9.74
N THR A 71 -8.40 5.16 10.02
CA THR A 71 -6.99 5.29 10.38
C THR A 71 -6.16 5.84 9.21
N LEU A 72 -6.39 5.33 8.00
CA LEU A 72 -5.76 5.83 6.78
C LEU A 72 -6.06 7.31 6.56
N PHE A 73 -7.31 7.72 6.71
CA PHE A 73 -7.70 9.11 6.52
C PHE A 73 -7.23 10.04 7.64
N ALA A 74 -6.98 9.52 8.84
CA ALA A 74 -6.31 10.28 9.88
C ALA A 74 -4.85 10.62 9.54
N LEU A 75 -4.25 10.00 8.52
CA LEU A 75 -2.91 10.32 8.01
C LEU A 75 -2.95 11.31 6.83
N VAL A 76 -4.13 11.64 6.31
CA VAL A 76 -4.28 12.55 5.18
C VAL A 76 -3.93 13.98 5.56
N SER A 77 -3.10 14.60 4.74
CA SER A 77 -2.68 15.99 4.89
C SER A 77 -2.42 16.63 3.53
N ASP A 78 -2.13 17.93 3.50
CA ASP A 78 -1.75 18.63 2.26
C ASP A 78 -0.53 18.00 1.55
N LYS A 79 0.29 17.23 2.27
CA LYS A 79 1.45 16.50 1.73
C LYS A 79 1.16 15.04 1.38
N PHE A 80 0.04 14.52 1.87
CA PHE A 80 -0.41 13.14 1.67
C PHE A 80 -1.91 13.17 1.36
N SER A 81 -2.24 13.61 0.15
CA SER A 81 -3.61 13.72 -0.36
C SER A 81 -3.89 12.76 -1.52
N VAL A 82 -2.92 11.92 -1.86
CA VAL A 82 -3.01 10.92 -2.93
C VAL A 82 -2.74 9.56 -2.33
N ILE A 83 -3.73 8.68 -2.37
CA ILE A 83 -3.65 7.35 -1.78
C ILE A 83 -3.59 6.33 -2.90
N ASN A 84 -2.55 5.50 -2.88
CA ASN A 84 -2.42 4.37 -3.79
C ASN A 84 -3.05 3.15 -3.13
N VAL A 85 -4.04 2.58 -3.80
CA VAL A 85 -4.80 1.41 -3.37
C VAL A 85 -4.43 0.25 -4.29
N PHE A 86 -3.97 -0.83 -3.69
CA PHE A 86 -3.57 -2.07 -4.34
C PHE A 86 -4.45 -3.21 -3.83
N VAL A 87 -4.54 -4.26 -4.63
CA VAL A 87 -5.37 -5.42 -4.32
C VAL A 87 -4.62 -6.70 -4.62
N VAL A 88 -4.86 -7.71 -3.80
CA VAL A 88 -4.54 -9.10 -4.09
C VAL A 88 -5.84 -9.80 -4.47
N ASP A 89 -5.87 -10.44 -5.64
CA ASP A 89 -7.04 -11.19 -6.10
C ASP A 89 -7.34 -12.35 -5.13
N GLU A 90 -8.61 -12.68 -4.93
CA GLU A 90 -9.06 -13.78 -4.06
C GLU A 90 -8.40 -15.15 -4.36
N ASN A 91 -7.90 -15.35 -5.58
CA ASN A 91 -7.27 -16.60 -6.02
C ASN A 91 -5.73 -16.57 -5.89
N GLU A 92 -5.16 -15.46 -5.48
CA GLU A 92 -3.72 -15.29 -5.28
C GLU A 92 -3.33 -15.53 -3.82
N LEU A 93 -2.03 -15.48 -3.53
CA LEU A 93 -1.51 -15.54 -2.17
C LEU A 93 -1.14 -14.13 -1.71
N GLY A 94 -1.75 -13.72 -0.61
CA GLY A 94 -1.49 -12.42 0.02
C GLY A 94 -0.07 -12.28 0.53
N PHE A 95 0.26 -11.04 0.88
CA PHE A 95 1.58 -10.65 1.36
C PHE A 95 1.54 -10.41 2.86
N SER A 96 2.68 -10.62 3.52
CA SER A 96 2.84 -10.27 4.93
C SER A 96 3.14 -8.77 5.04
N VAL A 97 2.10 -7.99 5.34
CA VAL A 97 2.18 -6.57 5.66
C VAL A 97 1.45 -6.31 6.99
N PRO A 98 1.87 -5.31 7.77
CA PRO A 98 1.16 -4.95 8.99
C PRO A 98 -0.20 -4.32 8.66
N ASN A 99 -1.15 -4.44 9.59
CA ASN A 99 -2.40 -3.72 9.50
C ASN A 99 -2.16 -2.22 9.73
N ILE A 100 -2.85 -1.37 8.98
CA ILE A 100 -2.75 0.08 9.12
C ILE A 100 -3.14 0.58 10.52
N VAL A 101 -3.98 -0.13 11.27
CA VAL A 101 -4.33 0.27 12.65
C VAL A 101 -3.12 0.24 13.59
N ASP A 102 -2.11 -0.57 13.26
CA ASP A 102 -0.86 -0.71 14.02
C ASP A 102 0.26 0.17 13.46
N HIS A 103 -0.07 1.13 12.58
CA HIS A 103 0.93 2.04 12.05
C HIS A 103 1.60 2.85 13.17
N LEU A 104 2.90 3.07 13.01
CA LEU A 104 3.69 3.95 13.89
C LEU A 104 3.96 5.31 13.22
N GLU A 105 3.32 5.56 12.09
CA GLU A 105 3.46 6.83 11.39
C GLU A 105 2.73 7.92 12.19
N THR A 106 3.39 9.05 12.39
CA THR A 106 2.77 10.23 12.98
C THR A 106 2.61 11.27 11.89
N GLU A 107 1.57 12.12 11.99
CA GLU A 107 1.38 13.27 11.11
C GLU A 107 2.63 14.16 11.12
N THR A 108 3.56 13.88 10.21
CA THR A 108 4.84 14.58 10.00
C THR A 108 5.78 14.65 11.21
N ALA A 109 6.67 13.66 11.35
CA ALA A 109 8.03 13.92 11.87
C ALA A 109 9.03 12.88 11.35
N ASN A 110 9.74 13.26 10.28
CA ASN A 110 11.01 12.72 9.81
C ASN A 110 11.04 11.23 9.44
N ALA A 111 11.35 10.99 8.16
CA ALA A 111 11.91 9.73 7.70
C ALA A 111 13.13 9.38 8.57
N GLU A 112 12.94 8.48 9.53
CA GLU A 112 14.06 7.74 10.09
C GLU A 112 14.43 6.71 9.04
N VAL A 113 15.50 7.02 8.31
CA VAL A 113 16.18 6.08 7.42
C VAL A 113 16.57 4.90 8.30
N VAL A 114 15.84 3.79 8.19
CA VAL A 114 16.29 2.52 8.73
C VAL A 114 17.49 2.13 7.87
N GLU A 115 18.69 2.47 8.33
CA GLU A 115 19.91 1.88 7.80
C GLU A 115 19.84 0.38 8.07
N VAL A 116 19.42 -0.37 7.06
CA VAL A 116 19.65 -1.81 7.01
C VAL A 116 21.15 -1.98 6.80
N VAL A 117 21.90 -2.02 7.90
CA VAL A 117 23.25 -2.59 7.92
C VAL A 117 23.13 -4.10 7.69
N SER A 118 22.97 -4.48 6.43
CA SER A 118 23.18 -5.86 5.99
C SER A 118 24.68 -6.09 5.88
N ASP A 119 25.33 -6.36 7.01
CA ASP A 119 26.67 -6.97 7.01
C ASP A 119 26.51 -8.48 6.77
N CYS A 120 26.14 -8.82 5.54
CA CYS A 120 26.21 -10.20 5.05
C CYS A 120 27.61 -10.46 4.51
N SER A 121 28.57 -10.61 5.42
CA SER A 121 29.81 -11.34 5.11
C SER A 121 29.45 -12.78 4.75
N SER A 122 29.29 -13.00 3.44
CA SER A 122 29.19 -14.35 2.88
C SER A 122 30.60 -14.84 2.64
N GLY A 123 31.03 -15.77 3.48
CA GLY A 123 32.33 -16.41 3.42
C GLY A 123 32.55 -17.23 2.15
N GLU A 124 33.84 -17.33 1.82
CA GLU A 124 34.55 -18.41 1.12
C GLU A 124 33.95 -18.99 -0.16
N ASN A 125 34.67 -18.82 -1.28
CA ASN A 125 35.12 -20.00 -2.03
C ASN A 125 36.32 -19.77 -2.97
N SER A 126 37.34 -20.61 -2.77
CA SER A 126 38.20 -21.32 -3.75
C SER A 126 39.00 -20.59 -4.84
N GLU A 127 40.33 -20.64 -4.66
CA GLU A 127 41.44 -20.92 -5.60
C GLU A 127 41.15 -21.07 -7.11
N THR A 128 41.83 -20.28 -7.98
CA THR A 128 42.68 -20.76 -9.12
C THR A 128 43.46 -19.63 -9.84
N GLU A 129 44.78 -19.85 -9.99
CA GLU A 129 45.79 -19.48 -11.04
C GLU A 129 45.80 -18.12 -11.79
N ASP A 130 46.96 -17.42 -11.80
CA ASP A 130 47.94 -17.35 -12.92
C ASP A 130 48.85 -16.09 -12.82
N GLY A 131 50.16 -16.24 -13.11
CA GLY A 131 51.13 -15.13 -13.29
C GLY A 131 52.41 -15.18 -12.47
#